data_AF-A0AAV1X3H2-F1
#
_entry.id   AF-A0AAV1X3H2-F1
#
_cell.length_a   1.000
_cell.length_b   1.000
_cell.length_c   1.000
_cell.angle_alpha   90.00
_cell.angle_beta   90.00
_cell.angle_gamma   90.00
#
_symmetry.space_group_name_H-M   'P 1'
#
loop_
_entity.id
_entity.type
_entity.pdbx_description
1 polymer ?
#
loop_
_entity_poly.entity_id
_entity_poly.type
_entity_poly.pdbx_seq_one_letter_code
_entity_poly.pdbx_strand_id
1 'polypeptide(L)'
;MKTCRQDCHSQKTIYAIKTCSDQCPVCDGMFFPSLLNEMSDVLGCFNQHAQHLLELHLASGFRKYLFWLKGKLHADHTALVQDGRDSFAYALINAIAIRKILKKYDKIHYSKQGQLFKSQVQTMHKEILQSPWLIELMALYLNLKETNLNSMKAPALFDGCSLTFRDGKPSLTCDLFDSIKIDIDLTCSICLDTMFDPVSLTCGHIFCYSCACSAASTSIVDGLKAADPKEKCPLCRKEGVYEDAVRLEELNILLARSCHEYWKQRLRTERAERVKQAKEHWELQFRTFMGV
;
A
#
# COMPACT_ATOMS: atom_id res chain seq x y z
N MET A 1 -9.29 20.71 27.71
CA MET A 1 -8.39 21.55 26.90
C MET A 1 -7.30 22.12 27.81
N LYS A 2 -6.07 21.58 27.78
CA LYS A 2 -4.92 22.27 28.37
C LYS A 2 -4.47 23.34 27.39
N THR A 3 -4.85 24.58 27.64
CA THR A 3 -4.56 25.71 26.75
C THR A 3 -3.10 26.13 26.90
N CYS A 4 -2.37 26.19 25.78
CA CYS A 4 -1.04 26.82 25.62
C CYS A 4 -1.03 28.34 25.96
N ARG A 5 -2.04 28.87 26.64
CA ARG A 5 -2.26 30.31 26.86
C ARG A 5 -1.67 30.88 28.14
N GLN A 6 -1.18 30.07 29.09
CA GLN A 6 -1.03 30.54 30.49
C GLN A 6 0.38 30.68 31.07
N ASP A 7 1.44 30.09 30.51
CA ASP A 7 2.76 30.11 31.18
C ASP A 7 3.78 31.12 30.60
N CYS A 8 3.31 32.24 30.05
CA CYS A 8 4.18 33.36 29.71
C CYS A 8 3.63 34.66 30.30
N HIS A 9 3.62 34.74 31.63
CA HIS A 9 3.36 35.97 32.37
C HIS A 9 4.69 36.68 32.67
N SER A 10 5.00 37.70 31.89
CA SER A 10 5.74 38.90 32.32
C SER A 10 5.36 40.07 31.41
N GLN A 11 5.08 41.22 32.01
CA GLN A 11 4.26 42.31 31.50
C GLN A 11 4.83 43.05 30.26
N LYS A 12 4.00 43.31 29.24
CA LYS A 12 3.49 44.65 28.82
C LYS A 12 2.83 44.61 27.45
N THR A 13 1.74 45.37 27.33
CA THR A 13 0.80 45.50 26.21
C THR A 13 1.42 46.15 24.97
N ILE A 14 1.16 45.58 23.78
CA ILE A 14 0.80 46.19 22.47
C ILE A 14 0.70 45.02 21.46
N TYR A 15 -0.32 45.05 20.59
CA TYR A 15 -0.67 44.04 19.57
C TYR A 15 0.50 43.22 18.99
N ALA A 16 0.87 42.12 19.65
CA ALA A 16 1.80 41.13 19.14
C ALA A 16 1.00 39.85 18.89
N ILE A 17 0.96 39.42 17.62
CA ILE A 17 0.59 38.05 17.25
C ILE A 17 1.48 37.15 18.10
N LYS A 18 0.90 36.47 19.10
CA LYS A 18 1.62 35.55 19.98
C LYS A 18 2.17 34.40 19.14
N THR A 19 3.41 34.53 18.70
CA THR A 19 4.16 33.47 18.04
C THR A 19 4.59 32.44 19.08
N CYS A 20 4.26 31.18 18.82
CA CYS A 20 4.85 30.05 19.56
C CYS A 20 6.33 29.94 19.18
N SER A 21 7.15 29.43 20.10
CA SER A 21 8.51 28.97 19.77
C SER A 21 8.43 27.86 18.71
N ASP A 22 9.50 27.70 17.90
CA ASP A 22 9.65 26.70 16.84
C ASP A 22 9.38 25.24 17.27
N GLN A 23 9.39 24.99 18.58
CA GLN A 23 8.95 23.76 19.24
C GLN A 23 8.01 24.10 20.39
N CYS A 24 6.73 23.77 20.26
CA CYS A 24 5.76 23.97 21.32
C CYS A 24 5.28 22.61 21.82
N PRO A 25 5.84 22.08 22.92
CA PRO A 25 5.55 20.73 23.39
C PRO A 25 4.07 20.51 23.73
N VAL A 26 3.33 21.58 24.08
CA VAL A 26 1.88 21.51 24.36
C VAL A 26 1.07 21.36 23.08
N CYS A 27 1.38 22.14 22.04
CA CYS A 27 0.69 22.06 20.75
C CYS A 27 1.08 20.80 19.99
N ASP A 28 2.38 20.52 19.91
CA ASP A 28 2.94 19.35 19.23
C ASP A 28 2.44 18.05 19.88
N GLY A 29 2.44 17.99 21.22
CA GLY A 29 2.03 16.83 22.00
C GLY A 29 0.53 16.50 21.95
N MET A 30 -0.31 17.42 21.46
CA MET A 30 -1.74 17.18 21.28
C MET A 30 -2.10 17.01 19.80
N PHE A 31 -1.56 17.86 18.94
CA PHE A 31 -1.95 17.93 17.53
C PHE A 31 -1.48 16.71 16.73
N PHE A 32 -0.19 16.37 16.79
CA PHE A 32 0.36 15.29 15.95
C PHE A 32 -0.16 13.90 16.33
N PRO A 33 -0.31 13.54 17.62
CA PRO A 33 -0.94 12.27 17.98
C PRO A 33 -2.40 12.20 17.54
N SER A 34 -3.17 13.29 17.68
CA SER A 34 -4.55 13.35 17.21
C SER A 34 -4.64 13.20 15.70
N LEU A 35 -3.78 13.91 14.95
CA LEU A 35 -3.74 13.81 13.49
C LEU A 35 -3.32 12.41 13.04
N LEU A 36 -2.35 11.77 13.72
CA LEU A 36 -1.94 10.41 13.42
C LEU A 36 -3.09 9.41 13.63
N ASN A 37 -3.94 9.61 14.64
CA ASN A 37 -5.12 8.79 14.86
C ASN A 37 -6.11 8.94 13.70
N GLU A 38 -6.48 10.17 13.35
CA GLU A 38 -7.37 10.46 12.21
C GLU A 38 -6.83 9.89 10.89
N MET A 39 -5.51 10.00 10.66
CA MET A 39 -4.86 9.42 9.49
C MET A 39 -4.96 7.89 9.47
N SER A 40 -4.84 7.25 10.64
CA SER A 40 -4.97 5.79 10.78
C SER A 40 -6.40 5.35 10.53
N ASP A 41 -7.40 6.11 10.98
CA ASP A 41 -8.82 5.84 10.75
C ASP A 41 -9.18 5.99 9.26
N VAL A 42 -8.69 7.06 8.60
CA VAL A 42 -8.84 7.28 7.16
C VAL A 42 -8.20 6.15 6.35
N LEU A 43 -6.97 5.77 6.70
CA LEU A 43 -6.26 4.67 6.04
C LEU A 43 -6.99 3.33 6.25
N GLY A 44 -7.45 3.06 7.48
CA GLY A 44 -8.19 1.85 7.81
C GLY A 44 -9.50 1.73 7.02
N CYS A 45 -10.28 2.82 6.97
CA CYS A 45 -11.51 2.89 6.19
C CYS A 45 -11.26 2.64 4.69
N PHE A 46 -10.25 3.33 4.13
CA PHE A 46 -9.85 3.13 2.74
C PHE A 46 -9.44 1.68 2.46
N ASN A 47 -8.57 1.10 3.29
CA ASN A 47 -8.07 -0.26 3.11
C ASN A 47 -9.20 -1.29 3.15
N GLN A 48 -10.11 -1.18 4.11
CA GLN A 48 -11.26 -2.09 4.23
C GLN A 48 -12.17 -2.01 3.01
N HIS A 49 -12.46 -0.79 2.54
CA HIS A 49 -13.31 -0.59 1.38
C HIS A 49 -12.65 -1.11 0.09
N ALA A 50 -11.39 -0.74 -0.15
CA ALA A 50 -10.64 -1.16 -1.33
C ALA A 50 -10.44 -2.69 -1.38
N GLN A 51 -10.12 -3.30 -0.23
CA GLN A 51 -10.05 -4.76 -0.11
C GLN A 51 -11.39 -5.41 -0.47
N HIS A 52 -12.50 -4.91 0.09
CA HIS A 52 -13.81 -5.46 -0.20
C HIS A 52 -14.16 -5.38 -1.70
N LEU A 53 -13.84 -4.25 -2.32
CA LEU A 53 -14.04 -4.03 -3.75
C LEU A 53 -13.23 -5.01 -4.60
N LEU A 54 -11.96 -5.20 -4.28
CA LEU A 54 -11.07 -6.13 -4.99
C LEU A 54 -11.49 -7.59 -4.79
N GLU A 55 -11.93 -7.96 -3.59
CA GLU A 55 -12.46 -9.30 -3.32
C GLU A 55 -13.72 -9.60 -4.15
N LEU A 56 -14.60 -8.60 -4.34
CA LEU A 56 -15.77 -8.72 -5.21
C LEU A 56 -15.35 -8.83 -6.69
N HIS A 57 -14.36 -8.03 -7.12
CA HIS A 57 -13.85 -8.05 -8.49
C HIS A 57 -13.24 -9.42 -8.85
N LEU A 58 -12.35 -9.91 -7.99
CA LEU A 58 -11.59 -11.15 -8.20
C LEU A 58 -12.41 -12.43 -7.94
N ALA A 59 -13.65 -12.30 -7.44
CA ALA A 59 -14.50 -13.44 -7.15
C ALA A 59 -14.87 -14.22 -8.43
N SER A 60 -14.37 -15.45 -8.54
CA SER A 60 -14.76 -16.42 -9.57
C SER A 60 -15.39 -17.68 -8.97
N GLY A 61 -16.11 -18.44 -9.80
CA GLY A 61 -16.68 -19.75 -9.42
C GLY A 61 -17.54 -19.73 -8.16
N PHE A 62 -17.20 -20.58 -7.18
CA PHE A 62 -17.96 -20.73 -5.93
C PHE A 62 -17.94 -19.48 -5.04
N ARG A 63 -16.86 -18.67 -5.08
CA ARG A 63 -16.84 -17.38 -4.35
C ARG A 63 -17.87 -16.40 -4.91
N LYS A 64 -18.00 -16.34 -6.24
CA LYS A 64 -19.04 -15.54 -6.91
C LYS A 64 -20.44 -16.02 -6.53
N TYR A 65 -20.64 -17.33 -6.44
CA TYR A 65 -21.91 -17.93 -5.98
C TYR A 65 -22.22 -17.62 -4.50
N LEU A 66 -21.23 -17.65 -3.60
CA LEU A 66 -21.40 -17.25 -2.19
C LEU A 66 -21.78 -15.77 -2.05
N PHE A 67 -21.18 -14.87 -2.84
CA PHE A 67 -21.57 -13.46 -2.88
C PHE A 67 -23.00 -13.26 -3.41
N TRP A 68 -23.40 -14.06 -4.39
CA TRP A 68 -24.76 -14.10 -4.93
C TRP A 68 -25.78 -14.58 -3.87
N LEU A 69 -25.51 -15.67 -3.16
CA LEU A 69 -26.35 -16.18 -2.05
C LEU A 69 -26.47 -15.19 -0.88
N LYS A 70 -25.42 -14.41 -0.60
CA LYS A 70 -25.46 -13.35 0.42
C LYS A 70 -26.24 -12.10 -0.03
N GLY A 71 -26.89 -12.12 -1.20
CA GLY A 71 -27.67 -11.00 -1.73
C GLY A 71 -26.81 -9.80 -2.14
N LYS A 72 -25.48 -9.95 -2.25
CA LYS A 72 -24.54 -8.85 -2.54
C LYS A 72 -24.21 -8.69 -4.02
N LEU A 73 -24.70 -9.58 -4.88
CA LEU A 73 -24.35 -9.59 -6.30
C LEU A 73 -25.48 -9.00 -7.15
N HIS A 74 -25.73 -7.71 -6.98
CA HIS A 74 -26.43 -6.88 -7.97
C HIS A 74 -25.63 -5.61 -8.31
N ALA A 75 -24.32 -5.62 -8.06
CA ALA A 75 -23.44 -4.57 -8.55
C ALA A 75 -23.19 -4.81 -10.04
N ASP A 76 -23.80 -3.97 -10.87
CA ASP A 76 -23.44 -3.83 -12.28
C ASP A 76 -21.91 -3.57 -12.37
N HIS A 77 -21.24 -4.10 -13.39
CA HIS A 77 -19.80 -3.87 -13.61
C HIS A 77 -19.49 -2.36 -13.62
N THR A 78 -20.43 -1.56 -14.14
CA THR A 78 -20.38 -0.09 -14.10
C THR A 78 -20.30 0.46 -12.67
N ALA A 79 -21.04 -0.11 -11.72
CA ALA A 79 -21.04 0.32 -10.32
C ALA A 79 -19.71 -0.01 -9.64
N LEU A 80 -19.17 -1.22 -9.85
CA LEU A 80 -17.87 -1.62 -9.30
C LEU A 80 -16.73 -0.72 -9.79
N VAL A 81 -16.75 -0.37 -11.07
CA VAL A 81 -15.78 0.58 -11.66
C VAL A 81 -15.95 1.97 -11.05
N GLN A 82 -17.17 2.41 -10.80
CA GLN A 82 -17.42 3.70 -10.17
C GLN A 82 -16.98 3.72 -8.71
N ASP A 83 -17.26 2.68 -7.93
CA ASP A 83 -16.82 2.55 -6.54
C ASP A 83 -15.28 2.55 -6.44
N GLY A 84 -14.59 1.90 -7.38
CA GLY A 84 -13.14 1.92 -7.47
C GLY A 84 -12.60 3.33 -7.75
N ARG A 85 -13.33 4.12 -8.54
CA ARG A 85 -12.98 5.52 -8.81
C ARG A 85 -13.18 6.40 -7.59
N ASP A 86 -14.29 6.24 -6.89
CA ASP A 86 -14.60 7.01 -5.70
C ASP A 86 -13.62 6.70 -4.57
N SER A 87 -13.18 5.44 -4.47
CA SER A 87 -12.12 5.00 -3.54
C SER A 87 -10.78 5.71 -3.80
N PHE A 88 -10.37 5.83 -5.06
CA PHE A 88 -9.15 6.53 -5.42
C PHE A 88 -9.27 8.04 -5.21
N ALA A 89 -10.41 8.63 -5.55
CA ALA A 89 -10.69 10.04 -5.29
C ALA A 89 -10.64 10.33 -3.77
N TYR A 90 -11.19 9.44 -2.95
CA TYR A 90 -11.11 9.51 -1.49
C TYR A 90 -9.65 9.52 -1.02
N ALA A 91 -8.82 8.60 -1.50
CA ALA A 91 -7.41 8.56 -1.13
C ALA A 91 -6.68 9.86 -1.50
N LEU A 92 -6.91 10.37 -2.71
CA LEU A 92 -6.30 11.60 -3.19
C LEU A 92 -6.72 12.83 -2.38
N ILE A 93 -8.03 13.00 -2.14
CA ILE A 93 -8.57 14.13 -1.38
C ILE A 93 -8.00 14.13 0.05
N ASN A 94 -7.96 12.96 0.70
CA ASN A 94 -7.41 12.84 2.04
C ASN A 94 -5.90 13.13 2.07
N ALA A 95 -5.12 12.64 1.12
CA ALA A 95 -3.70 12.95 1.02
C ALA A 95 -3.44 14.46 0.85
N ILE A 96 -4.22 15.13 -0.01
CA ILE A 96 -4.15 16.59 -0.20
C ILE A 96 -4.56 17.32 1.07
N ALA A 97 -5.63 16.89 1.74
CA ALA A 97 -6.11 17.50 2.98
C ALA A 97 -5.05 17.44 4.08
N ILE A 98 -4.45 16.27 4.33
CA ILE A 98 -3.38 16.08 5.31
C ILE A 98 -2.18 16.97 4.97
N ARG A 99 -1.75 17.01 3.70
CA ARG A 99 -0.66 17.90 3.25
C ARG A 99 -0.97 19.37 3.53
N LYS A 100 -2.21 19.82 3.29
CA LYS A 100 -2.64 21.20 3.56
C LYS A 100 -2.71 21.50 5.05
N ILE A 101 -3.19 20.56 5.87
CA ILE A 101 -3.23 20.65 7.33
C ILE A 101 -1.82 20.85 7.89
N LEU A 102 -0.86 20.03 7.47
CA LEU A 102 0.53 20.12 7.92
C LEU A 102 1.18 21.45 7.49
N LYS A 103 0.97 21.89 6.24
CA LYS A 103 1.43 23.22 5.78
C LYS A 103 0.80 24.36 6.59
N LYS A 104 -0.47 24.23 6.97
CA LYS A 104 -1.17 25.25 7.77
C LYS A 104 -0.62 25.28 9.20
N TYR A 105 -0.29 24.12 9.78
CA TYR A 105 0.37 24.02 11.08
C TYR A 105 1.70 24.78 11.08
N ASP A 106 2.59 24.44 10.15
CA ASP A 106 3.90 25.10 10.00
C ASP A 106 3.76 26.61 9.82
N LYS A 107 2.76 27.06 9.04
CA LYS A 107 2.49 28.48 8.83
C LYS A 107 2.00 29.19 10.10
N ILE A 108 1.17 28.57 10.92
CA ILE A 108 0.64 29.16 12.17
C ILE A 108 1.75 29.22 13.23
N HIS A 109 2.56 28.17 13.32
CA HIS A 109 3.58 28.01 14.34
C HIS A 109 4.96 28.53 13.93
N TYR A 110 5.10 29.06 12.71
CA TYR A 110 6.39 29.49 12.14
C TYR A 110 7.46 28.41 12.26
N SER A 111 7.06 27.13 12.14
CA SER A 111 7.91 25.96 12.42
C SER A 111 8.03 25.03 11.20
N LYS A 112 8.79 23.95 11.35
CA LYS A 112 8.90 22.85 10.36
C LYS A 112 8.41 21.52 10.91
N GLN A 113 7.66 21.53 12.02
CA GLN A 113 7.25 20.31 12.70
C GLN A 113 6.24 19.50 11.88
N GLY A 114 5.35 20.16 11.13
CA GLY A 114 4.42 19.52 10.21
C GLY A 114 5.15 18.78 9.09
N GLN A 115 6.21 19.37 8.53
CA GLN A 115 7.07 18.69 7.57
C GLN A 115 7.81 17.48 8.19
N LEU A 116 8.37 17.61 9.39
CA LEU A 116 9.05 16.51 10.09
C LEU A 116 8.08 15.36 10.38
N PHE A 117 6.88 15.67 10.88
CA PHE A 117 5.81 14.70 11.09
C PHE A 117 5.45 13.99 9.78
N LYS A 118 5.34 14.72 8.66
CA LYS A 118 5.10 14.10 7.36
C LYS A 118 6.15 13.05 7.02
N SER A 119 7.43 13.41 7.11
CA SER A 119 8.54 12.48 6.86
C SER A 119 8.49 11.28 7.80
N GLN A 120 8.14 11.48 9.07
CA GLN A 120 7.96 10.38 10.02
C GLN A 120 6.84 9.42 9.58
N VAL A 121 5.65 9.93 9.22
CA VAL A 121 4.54 9.10 8.73
C VAL A 121 4.96 8.31 7.47
N GLN A 122 5.70 8.92 6.56
CA GLN A 122 6.21 8.27 5.35
C GLN A 122 7.12 7.09 5.65
N THR A 123 8.07 7.25 6.59
CA THR A 123 8.93 6.15 7.03
C THR A 123 8.16 5.05 7.77
N MET A 124 7.07 5.44 8.44
CA MET A 124 6.17 4.50 9.10
C MET A 124 5.26 3.76 8.11
N HIS A 125 5.21 4.16 6.83
CA HIS A 125 4.30 3.65 5.80
C HIS A 125 2.82 3.80 6.20
N LYS A 126 2.50 4.94 6.84
CA LYS A 126 1.14 5.27 7.30
C LYS A 126 0.45 6.32 6.41
N GLU A 127 1.05 6.72 5.29
CA GLU A 127 0.36 7.57 4.31
C GLU A 127 -0.58 6.72 3.44
N ILE A 128 -1.78 7.24 3.18
CA ILE A 128 -2.78 6.56 2.32
C ILE A 128 -2.26 6.26 0.91
N LEU A 129 -1.37 7.12 0.39
CA LEU A 129 -0.76 6.92 -0.93
C LEU A 129 0.27 5.78 -0.98
N GLN A 130 0.71 5.28 0.19
CA GLN A 130 1.60 4.13 0.31
C GLN A 130 0.82 2.83 0.61
N SER A 131 -0.52 2.88 0.63
CA SER A 131 -1.34 1.70 0.88
C SER A 131 -1.18 0.68 -0.26
N PRO A 132 -0.94 -0.61 0.05
CA PRO A 132 -0.91 -1.66 -0.98
C PRO A 132 -2.23 -1.77 -1.75
N TRP A 133 -3.36 -1.43 -1.11
CA TRP A 133 -4.66 -1.46 -1.74
C TRP A 133 -4.83 -0.35 -2.80
N LEU A 134 -4.14 0.78 -2.64
CA LEU A 134 -4.12 1.81 -3.69
C LEU A 134 -3.39 1.31 -4.94
N ILE A 135 -2.30 0.55 -4.74
CA ILE A 135 -1.53 -0.06 -5.83
C ILE A 135 -2.41 -1.06 -6.60
N GLU A 136 -3.16 -1.90 -5.89
CA GLU A 136 -4.13 -2.82 -6.50
C GLU A 136 -5.23 -2.09 -7.26
N LEU A 137 -5.80 -1.02 -6.71
CA LEU A 137 -6.82 -0.22 -7.42
C LEU A 137 -6.26 0.42 -8.70
N MET A 138 -5.01 0.89 -8.66
CA MET A 138 -4.34 1.43 -9.84
C MET A 138 -4.10 0.33 -10.89
N ALA A 139 -3.67 -0.86 -10.47
CA ALA A 139 -3.46 -2.00 -11.35
C ALA A 139 -4.78 -2.47 -11.98
N LEU A 140 -5.85 -2.57 -11.18
CA LEU A 140 -7.21 -2.87 -11.62
C LEU A 140 -7.66 -1.89 -12.70
N TYR A 141 -7.49 -0.59 -12.45
CA TYR A 141 -7.87 0.44 -13.42
C TYR A 141 -7.14 0.26 -14.76
N LEU A 142 -5.83 0.01 -14.73
CA LEU A 142 -5.05 -0.22 -15.94
C LEU A 142 -5.50 -1.48 -16.68
N ASN A 143 -5.74 -2.57 -15.94
CA ASN A 143 -6.26 -3.83 -16.48
C ASN A 143 -7.61 -3.64 -17.18
N LEU A 144 -8.48 -2.78 -16.64
CA LEU A 144 -9.81 -2.47 -17.18
C LEU A 144 -9.79 -1.44 -18.32
N LYS A 145 -8.87 -0.46 -18.29
CA LYS A 145 -8.73 0.56 -19.35
C LYS A 145 -8.42 -0.10 -20.69
N GLU A 146 -7.56 -1.10 -20.68
CA GLU A 146 -7.13 -1.79 -21.90
C GLU A 146 -8.19 -2.78 -22.45
N THR A 147 -9.04 -3.35 -21.59
CA THR A 147 -10.15 -4.21 -22.05
C THR A 147 -11.32 -3.41 -22.66
N ASN A 148 -11.45 -2.12 -22.34
CA ASN A 148 -12.60 -1.28 -22.69
C ASN A 148 -12.32 -0.26 -23.81
N LEU A 149 -11.36 -0.54 -24.70
CA LEU A 149 -10.96 0.34 -25.83
C LEU A 149 -12.10 0.76 -26.78
N ASN A 150 -13.32 0.21 -26.63
CA ASN A 150 -14.46 0.46 -27.52
C ASN A 150 -15.69 1.18 -26.91
N SER A 151 -15.76 1.59 -25.62
CA SER A 151 -17.00 2.29 -25.17
C SER A 151 -16.99 3.28 -24.01
N MET A 152 -15.88 3.61 -23.35
CA MET A 152 -15.93 4.60 -22.26
C MET A 152 -14.96 5.76 -22.46
N LYS A 153 -15.52 6.97 -22.62
CA LYS A 153 -14.78 8.21 -22.38
C LYS A 153 -14.29 8.18 -20.93
N ALA A 154 -13.00 7.94 -20.73
CA ALA A 154 -12.38 7.87 -19.41
C ALA A 154 -12.43 9.25 -18.73
N PRO A 155 -12.96 9.38 -17.50
CA PRO A 155 -12.86 10.62 -16.74
C PRO A 155 -11.45 10.86 -16.19
N ALA A 156 -11.09 12.14 -16.03
CA ALA A 156 -9.73 12.68 -15.86
C ALA A 156 -8.90 12.24 -14.64
N LEU A 157 -9.44 11.48 -13.67
CA LEU A 157 -8.76 11.20 -12.39
C LEU A 157 -7.66 10.13 -12.46
N PHE A 158 -7.80 9.13 -13.32
CA PHE A 158 -6.80 8.07 -13.52
C PHE A 158 -6.10 8.18 -14.89
N ASP A 159 -6.38 9.22 -15.66
CA ASP A 159 -5.82 9.34 -17.00
C ASP A 159 -4.28 9.50 -16.98
N GLY A 160 -3.73 9.93 -15.84
CA GLY A 160 -2.30 10.01 -15.57
C GLY A 160 -1.64 8.71 -15.09
N CYS A 161 -2.38 7.63 -14.86
CA CYS A 161 -1.79 6.35 -14.43
C CYS A 161 -1.28 5.55 -15.64
N SER A 162 -0.05 5.06 -15.58
CA SER A 162 0.56 4.22 -16.61
C SER A 162 1.65 3.30 -16.05
N LEU A 163 1.82 2.14 -16.70
CA LEU A 163 2.97 1.28 -16.50
C LEU A 163 4.04 1.63 -17.53
N THR A 164 5.25 1.96 -17.06
CA THR A 164 6.38 2.33 -17.93
C THR A 164 7.56 1.42 -17.68
N PHE A 165 8.42 1.24 -18.69
CA PHE A 165 9.64 0.45 -18.60
C PHE A 165 10.84 1.36 -18.80
N ARG A 166 11.63 1.58 -17.75
CA ARG A 166 12.89 2.34 -17.80
C ARG A 166 14.05 1.37 -17.68
N ASP A 167 14.87 1.29 -18.72
CA ASP A 167 16.01 0.36 -18.81
C ASP A 167 15.62 -1.11 -18.53
N GLY A 168 14.45 -1.52 -19.01
CA GLY A 168 13.90 -2.86 -18.78
C GLY A 168 13.25 -3.08 -17.41
N LYS A 169 13.27 -2.09 -16.51
CA LYS A 169 12.63 -2.15 -15.20
C LYS A 169 11.22 -1.54 -15.22
N PRO A 170 10.19 -2.27 -14.77
CA PRO A 170 8.83 -1.74 -14.71
C PRO A 170 8.67 -0.75 -13.56
N SER A 171 8.00 0.36 -13.84
CA SER A 171 7.54 1.32 -12.83
C SER A 171 6.08 1.70 -13.07
N LEU A 172 5.27 1.59 -12.02
CA LEU A 172 3.88 2.05 -12.00
C LEU A 172 3.86 3.52 -11.60
N THR A 173 3.45 4.37 -12.53
CA THR A 173 3.40 5.82 -12.33
C THR A 173 1.96 6.29 -12.35
N CYS A 174 1.65 7.31 -11.54
CA CYS A 174 0.41 8.04 -11.70
C CYS A 174 0.59 9.51 -11.35
N ASP A 175 0.30 10.36 -12.33
CA ASP A 175 0.28 11.80 -12.16
C ASP A 175 -1.12 12.20 -11.63
N LEU A 176 -1.14 12.69 -10.40
CA LEU A 176 -2.34 13.08 -9.67
C LEU A 176 -2.50 14.60 -9.66
N PHE A 177 -3.66 15.04 -9.19
CA PHE A 177 -3.96 16.46 -9.00
C PHE A 177 -3.01 17.13 -7.97
N ASP A 178 -2.78 18.45 -8.11
CA ASP A 178 -1.93 19.26 -7.19
C ASP A 178 -0.42 18.85 -7.17
N SER A 179 0.09 18.39 -8.32
CA SER A 179 1.48 17.97 -8.53
C SER A 179 1.93 16.80 -7.64
N ILE A 180 0.98 15.98 -7.20
CA ILE A 180 1.30 14.73 -6.51
C ILE A 180 1.62 13.69 -7.59
N LYS A 181 2.77 13.04 -7.47
CA LYS A 181 3.16 11.94 -8.36
C LYS A 181 3.40 10.70 -7.53
N ILE A 182 2.77 9.60 -7.94
CA ILE A 182 3.09 8.26 -7.45
C ILE A 182 4.05 7.64 -8.47
N ASP A 183 5.16 7.12 -7.99
CA ASP A 183 6.13 6.34 -8.79
C ASP A 183 6.59 5.15 -7.95
N ILE A 184 6.16 3.96 -8.35
CA ILE A 184 6.43 2.71 -7.65
C ILE A 184 7.33 1.86 -8.54
N ASP A 185 8.55 1.60 -8.07
CA ASP A 185 9.45 0.63 -8.68
C ASP A 185 8.91 -0.78 -8.46
N LEU A 186 8.65 -1.50 -9.55
CA LEU A 186 8.15 -2.88 -9.54
C LEU A 186 9.28 -3.90 -9.68
N THR A 187 10.50 -3.51 -9.31
CA THR A 187 11.66 -4.39 -9.19
C THR A 187 11.76 -4.94 -7.76
N CYS A 188 11.87 -6.26 -7.61
CA CYS A 188 12.09 -6.87 -6.32
C CYS A 188 13.51 -6.57 -5.84
N SER A 189 13.65 -6.03 -4.63
CA SER A 189 14.98 -5.70 -4.06
C SER A 189 15.80 -6.91 -3.61
N ILE A 190 15.24 -8.12 -3.63
CA ILE A 190 15.95 -9.36 -3.28
C ILE A 190 16.53 -10.02 -4.53
N CYS A 191 15.69 -10.32 -5.54
CA CYS A 191 16.16 -10.96 -6.77
C CYS A 191 16.58 -9.97 -7.87
N LEU A 192 16.33 -8.66 -7.68
CA LEU A 192 16.65 -7.57 -8.61
C LEU A 192 15.95 -7.65 -9.98
N ASP A 193 14.97 -8.55 -10.10
CA ASP A 193 14.11 -8.71 -11.27
C ASP A 193 12.74 -8.06 -11.06
N THR A 194 11.95 -7.94 -12.13
CA THR A 194 10.51 -7.61 -12.05
C THR A 194 9.81 -8.52 -11.04
N MET A 195 9.02 -7.93 -10.14
CA MET A 195 8.29 -8.65 -9.10
C MET A 195 7.37 -9.72 -9.70
N PHE A 196 7.38 -10.91 -9.12
CA PHE A 196 6.59 -12.06 -9.53
C PHE A 196 5.76 -12.58 -8.35
N ASP A 197 4.44 -12.72 -8.52
CA ASP A 197 3.48 -12.90 -7.44
C ASP A 197 3.75 -11.88 -6.29
N PRO A 198 3.65 -10.57 -6.57
CA PRO A 198 4.04 -9.53 -5.64
C PRO A 198 3.25 -9.60 -4.32
N VAL A 199 3.96 -9.43 -3.21
CA VAL A 199 3.39 -9.35 -1.86
C VAL A 199 3.90 -8.10 -1.16
N SER A 200 2.97 -7.35 -0.57
CA SER A 200 3.26 -6.22 0.30
C SER A 200 3.28 -6.69 1.75
N LEU A 201 4.40 -6.49 2.44
CA LEU A 201 4.51 -6.71 3.88
C LEU A 201 3.75 -5.62 4.64
N THR A 202 3.44 -5.83 5.92
CA THR A 202 2.71 -4.82 6.74
C THR A 202 3.49 -3.52 6.92
N CYS A 203 4.80 -3.56 6.69
CA CYS A 203 5.67 -2.39 6.63
C CYS A 203 5.64 -1.62 5.30
N GLY A 204 4.82 -2.05 4.32
CA GLY A 204 4.62 -1.41 3.02
C GLY A 204 5.59 -1.84 1.90
N HIS A 205 6.70 -2.52 2.24
CA HIS A 205 7.65 -2.99 1.23
C HIS A 205 7.12 -4.19 0.45
N ILE A 206 7.42 -4.22 -0.85
CA ILE A 206 6.88 -5.22 -1.80
C ILE A 206 8.02 -6.10 -2.33
N PHE A 207 7.78 -7.40 -2.39
CA PHE A 207 8.72 -8.40 -2.88
C PHE A 207 8.00 -9.46 -3.72
N CYS A 208 8.74 -10.31 -4.44
CA CYS A 208 8.18 -11.57 -4.94
C CYS A 208 7.76 -12.46 -3.76
N TYR A 209 6.69 -13.25 -3.91
CA TYR A 209 6.25 -14.18 -2.87
C TYR A 209 7.36 -15.13 -2.40
N SER A 210 8.10 -15.73 -3.35
CA SER A 210 9.20 -16.65 -3.07
C SER A 210 10.36 -15.97 -2.33
N CYS A 211 10.68 -14.73 -2.69
CA CYS A 211 11.70 -13.93 -2.04
C CYS A 211 11.28 -13.54 -0.62
N ALA A 212 10.01 -13.19 -0.40
CA ALA A 212 9.47 -12.90 0.92
C ALA A 212 9.51 -14.14 1.83
N CYS A 213 9.15 -15.33 1.32
CA CYS A 213 9.22 -16.58 2.09
C CYS A 213 10.67 -16.89 2.50
N SER A 214 11.60 -16.76 1.55
CA SER A 214 13.03 -16.97 1.82
C SER A 214 13.56 -16.00 2.87
N ALA A 215 13.16 -14.72 2.81
CA ALA A 215 13.54 -13.70 3.78
C ALA A 215 12.89 -13.89 5.16
N ALA A 216 11.74 -14.57 5.21
CA ALA A 216 11.04 -14.91 6.44
C ALA A 216 11.49 -16.26 7.04
N SER A 217 12.51 -16.90 6.45
CA SER A 217 12.94 -18.26 6.81
C SER A 217 11.81 -19.29 6.74
N THR A 218 10.82 -19.09 5.87
CA THR A 218 9.69 -20.02 5.68
C THR A 218 9.71 -20.70 4.32
N SER A 219 9.16 -21.91 4.26
CA SER A 219 8.93 -22.56 2.98
C SER A 219 7.74 -21.92 2.26
N ILE A 220 7.72 -21.99 0.94
CA ILE A 220 6.57 -21.57 0.12
C ILE A 220 5.29 -22.34 0.49
N VAL A 221 5.44 -23.58 1.01
CA VAL A 221 4.34 -24.46 1.44
C VAL A 221 3.70 -23.96 2.73
N ASP A 222 4.51 -23.63 3.73
CA ASP A 222 4.03 -23.06 5.01
C ASP A 222 3.49 -21.64 4.82
N GLY A 223 4.14 -20.91 3.91
CA GLY A 223 3.81 -19.54 3.56
C GLY A 223 4.26 -18.51 4.60
N LEU A 224 3.90 -17.25 4.36
CA LEU A 224 4.36 -16.12 5.17
C LEU A 224 3.72 -16.05 6.56
N LYS A 225 2.57 -16.69 6.76
CA LYS A 225 1.88 -16.75 8.05
C LYS A 225 2.61 -17.59 9.09
N ALA A 226 3.48 -18.50 8.65
CA ALA A 226 4.28 -19.34 9.51
C ALA A 226 5.61 -18.67 9.95
N ALA A 227 5.85 -17.43 9.52
CA ALA A 227 7.10 -16.72 9.84
C ALA A 227 7.22 -16.45 11.34
N ASP A 228 8.44 -16.58 11.88
CA ASP A 228 8.72 -16.14 13.25
C ASP A 228 8.50 -14.61 13.33
N PRO A 229 7.74 -14.09 14.30
CA PRO A 229 7.57 -12.65 14.50
C PRO A 229 8.88 -11.85 14.61
N LYS A 230 10.01 -12.49 14.94
CA LYS A 230 11.34 -11.86 15.01
C LYS A 230 11.97 -11.63 13.64
N GLU A 231 11.45 -12.25 12.59
CA GLU A 231 11.96 -12.07 11.23
C GLU A 231 11.72 -10.65 10.75
N LYS A 232 12.71 -10.11 10.03
CA LYS A 232 12.81 -8.68 9.74
C LYS A 232 12.66 -8.41 8.26
N CYS A 233 11.94 -7.34 7.93
CA CYS A 233 11.92 -6.81 6.57
C CYS A 233 13.37 -6.54 6.07
N PRO A 234 13.77 -7.04 4.88
CA PRO A 234 15.12 -6.81 4.34
C PRO A 234 15.44 -5.34 4.08
N LEU A 235 14.41 -4.51 3.85
CA LEU A 235 14.59 -3.08 3.55
C LEU A 235 14.56 -2.21 4.80
N CYS A 236 13.55 -2.35 5.67
CA CYS A 236 13.38 -1.46 6.83
C CYS A 236 13.69 -2.09 8.19
N ARG A 237 14.02 -3.38 8.22
CA ARG A 237 14.39 -4.15 9.43
C ARG A 237 13.34 -4.22 10.53
N LYS A 238 12.09 -3.82 10.25
CA LYS A 238 10.96 -3.99 11.17
C LYS A 238 10.63 -5.48 11.32
N GLU A 239 10.39 -5.89 12.56
CA GLU A 239 9.95 -7.23 12.97
C GLU A 239 8.43 -7.39 12.78
N GLY A 240 7.94 -8.63 12.71
CA GLY A 240 6.51 -8.94 12.69
C GLY A 240 5.79 -8.49 11.41
N VAL A 241 6.50 -8.41 10.29
CA VAL A 241 5.96 -7.79 9.06
C VAL A 241 5.31 -8.77 8.07
N TYR A 242 5.42 -10.07 8.32
CA TYR A 242 5.08 -11.13 7.35
C TYR A 242 3.69 -11.73 7.53
N GLU A 243 3.16 -11.78 8.75
CA GLU A 243 1.92 -12.49 9.11
C GLU A 243 0.71 -12.02 8.28
N ASP A 244 0.53 -10.69 8.19
CA ASP A 244 -0.57 -10.06 7.47
C ASP A 244 -0.14 -9.50 6.10
N ALA A 245 0.86 -10.12 5.46
CA ALA A 245 1.28 -9.72 4.13
C ALA A 245 0.13 -9.84 3.11
N VAL A 246 -0.05 -8.80 2.29
CA VAL A 246 -1.10 -8.69 1.28
C VAL A 246 -0.56 -9.14 -0.07
N ARG A 247 -1.23 -10.10 -0.71
CA ARG A 247 -0.95 -10.46 -2.11
C ARG A 247 -1.56 -9.43 -3.05
N LEU A 248 -0.76 -8.97 -4.01
CA LEU A 248 -1.15 -7.95 -4.99
C LEU A 248 -1.53 -8.63 -6.32
N GLU A 249 -2.78 -9.09 -6.43
CA GLU A 249 -3.22 -9.97 -7.52
C GLU A 249 -3.49 -9.19 -8.82
N GLU A 250 -4.09 -8.00 -8.75
CA GLU A 250 -4.29 -7.13 -9.92
C GLU A 250 -2.96 -6.62 -10.46
N LEU A 251 -2.01 -6.31 -9.57
CA LEU A 251 -0.65 -5.97 -9.97
C LEU A 251 0.03 -7.15 -10.68
N ASN A 252 -0.17 -8.37 -10.17
CA ASN A 252 0.35 -9.59 -10.79
C ASN A 252 -0.22 -9.79 -12.20
N ILE A 253 -1.53 -9.59 -12.37
CA ILE A 253 -2.21 -9.68 -13.65
C ILE A 253 -1.67 -8.62 -14.62
N LEU A 254 -1.51 -7.38 -14.15
CA LEU A 254 -0.98 -6.29 -14.95
C LEU A 254 0.42 -6.61 -15.46
N LEU A 255 1.32 -7.01 -14.56
CA LEU A 255 2.70 -7.39 -14.92
C LEU A 255 2.75 -8.58 -15.90
N ALA A 256 1.91 -9.59 -15.68
CA ALA A 256 1.82 -10.75 -16.56
C ALA A 256 1.43 -10.38 -18.00
N ARG A 257 0.51 -9.42 -18.14
CA ARG A 257 0.02 -8.94 -19.43
C ARG A 257 1.05 -8.04 -20.11
N SER A 258 1.70 -7.16 -19.37
CA SER A 258 2.64 -6.18 -19.93
C SER A 258 4.01 -6.78 -20.31
N CYS A 259 4.41 -7.92 -19.74
CA CYS A 259 5.71 -8.55 -19.98
C CYS A 259 5.61 -10.01 -20.46
N HIS A 260 4.77 -10.31 -21.45
CA HIS A 260 4.36 -11.68 -21.79
C HIS A 260 5.50 -12.73 -21.89
N GLU A 261 6.53 -12.48 -22.71
CA GLU A 261 7.59 -13.50 -22.93
C GLU A 261 8.48 -13.70 -21.71
N TYR A 262 8.93 -12.61 -21.07
CA TYR A 262 9.67 -12.68 -19.81
C TYR A 262 8.84 -13.40 -18.73
N TRP A 263 7.57 -13.06 -18.62
CA TRP A 263 6.66 -13.62 -17.62
C TRP A 263 6.45 -15.12 -17.81
N LYS A 264 6.31 -15.57 -19.06
CA LYS A 264 6.18 -16.99 -19.39
C LYS A 264 7.43 -17.78 -19.01
N GLN A 265 8.62 -17.22 -19.20
CA GLN A 265 9.87 -17.81 -18.76
C GLN A 265 9.99 -17.83 -17.23
N ARG A 266 9.66 -16.71 -16.57
CA ARG A 266 9.68 -16.59 -15.11
C ARG A 266 8.72 -17.57 -14.44
N LEU A 267 7.51 -17.73 -14.99
CA LEU A 267 6.53 -18.68 -14.49
C LEU A 267 7.04 -20.13 -14.54
N ARG A 268 7.77 -20.52 -15.59
CA ARG A 268 8.35 -21.87 -15.70
C ARG A 268 9.42 -22.11 -14.65
N THR A 269 10.32 -21.15 -14.45
CA THR A 269 11.41 -21.24 -13.47
C THR A 269 10.87 -21.26 -12.04
N GLU A 270 9.96 -20.35 -11.70
CA GLU A 270 9.29 -20.31 -10.39
C GLU A 270 8.50 -21.59 -10.09
N ARG A 271 7.80 -22.17 -11.08
CA ARG A 271 7.09 -23.44 -10.88
C ARG A 271 8.05 -24.59 -10.58
N ALA A 272 9.15 -24.69 -11.32
CA ALA A 272 10.16 -25.73 -11.09
C ALA A 272 10.75 -25.60 -9.68
N GLU A 273 11.09 -24.38 -9.27
CA GLU A 273 11.65 -24.10 -7.94
C GLU A 273 10.63 -24.39 -6.82
N ARG A 274 9.36 -24.00 -6.98
CA ARG A 274 8.28 -24.30 -6.02
C ARG A 274 8.08 -25.80 -5.83
N VAL A 275 8.09 -26.57 -6.90
CA VAL A 275 7.96 -28.04 -6.84
C VAL A 275 9.16 -28.65 -6.11
N LYS A 276 10.37 -28.18 -6.39
CA LYS A 276 11.59 -28.63 -5.73
C LYS A 276 11.54 -28.34 -4.22
N GLN A 277 11.22 -27.10 -3.83
CA GLN A 277 11.12 -26.70 -2.43
C GLN A 277 10.00 -27.44 -1.69
N ALA A 278 8.86 -27.68 -2.34
CA ALA A 278 7.78 -28.47 -1.75
C ALA A 278 8.22 -29.92 -1.49
N LYS A 279 8.96 -30.52 -2.42
CA LYS A 279 9.53 -31.86 -2.23
C LYS A 279 10.49 -31.89 -1.04
N GLU A 280 11.43 -30.96 -0.99
CA GLU A 280 12.42 -30.85 0.10
C GLU A 280 11.74 -30.62 1.47
N HIS A 281 10.70 -29.77 1.51
CA HIS A 281 9.90 -29.52 2.70
C HIS A 281 9.25 -30.81 3.22
N TRP A 282 8.55 -31.56 2.36
CA TRP A 282 7.88 -32.79 2.78
C TRP A 282 8.87 -33.90 3.15
N GLU A 283 10.02 -34.00 2.48
CA GLU A 283 11.08 -34.92 2.86
C GLU A 283 11.66 -34.60 4.26
N LEU A 284 11.84 -33.33 4.59
CA LEU A 284 12.31 -32.90 5.91
C LEU A 284 11.26 -33.17 6.99
N GLN A 285 9.99 -32.88 6.72
CA GLN A 285 8.87 -33.19 7.62
C GLN A 285 8.79 -34.71 7.88
N PHE A 286 8.93 -35.52 6.84
CA PHE A 286 8.93 -36.98 6.98
C PHE A 286 10.11 -37.48 7.80
N ARG A 287 11.33 -36.96 7.58
CA ARG A 287 12.51 -37.30 8.39
C ARG A 287 12.34 -36.94 9.86
N THR A 288 11.85 -35.73 10.11
CA THR A 288 11.55 -35.24 11.47
C THR A 288 10.53 -36.14 12.16
N PHE A 289 9.47 -36.55 11.44
CA PHE A 289 8.46 -37.49 11.94
C PHE A 289 9.04 -38.88 12.23
N MET A 290 9.94 -39.36 11.39
CA MET A 290 10.61 -40.66 11.55
C MET A 290 11.77 -40.64 12.56
N GLY A 291 12.17 -39.47 13.06
CA GLY A 291 13.28 -39.31 14.01
C GLY A 291 14.67 -39.60 13.43
N VAL A 292 14.85 -39.39 12.11
CA VAL A 292 16.11 -39.61 11.38
C VAL A 292 16.75 -38.30 10.94
#